data_AF-A0A917PJJ0-F1
#
_entry.id   AF-A0A917PJJ0-F1
#
_cell.length_a   1.000
_cell.length_b   1.000
_cell.length_c   1.000
_cell.angle_alpha   90.00
_cell.angle_beta   90.00
_cell.angle_gamma   90.00
#
_symmetry.space_group_name_H-M   'P 1'
#
loop_
_entity.id
_entity.type
_entity.pdbx_description
1 polymer ?
#
loop_
_entity_poly.entity_id
_entity_poly.type
_entity_poly.pdbx_seq_one_letter_code
_entity_poly.pdbx_strand_id
1 'polypeptide(L)'
;MSRTTPDALPDIHVPWYLTVLRVFAWVLYVWVIVGIVALTLRVFLILFGANPEAGFAAFVLRVSQPYMQPFRDIFPPRPVGDTGYFDVSAMFAIIIYGLLAGLVAAGIAAIGRAVMRSERRQRDELARRVLAERAGSDAATGAAGTTAPPAEVQAPPPQAWPPTS
;
A
#
# COMPACT_ATOMS: atom_id res chain seq x y z
N MET A 1 15.06 -34.67 26.60
CA MET A 1 15.07 -33.20 26.52
C MET A 1 15.09 -32.79 25.04
N SER A 2 13.92 -32.69 24.42
CA SER A 2 13.76 -32.25 23.03
C SER A 2 13.39 -30.77 22.99
N ARG A 3 14.17 -30.02 22.20
CA ARG A 3 14.07 -28.58 21.98
C ARG A 3 12.68 -28.21 21.48
N THR A 4 11.95 -27.38 22.21
CA THR A 4 10.82 -26.62 21.69
C THR A 4 11.36 -25.30 21.18
N THR A 5 11.82 -25.28 19.94
CA THR A 5 12.14 -24.07 19.21
C THR A 5 10.80 -23.39 18.85
N PRO A 6 10.47 -22.19 19.39
CA PRO A 6 9.23 -21.50 19.04
C PRO A 6 9.42 -20.72 17.73
N ASP A 7 9.79 -21.42 16.65
CA ASP A 7 9.90 -20.86 15.30
C ASP A 7 8.58 -21.08 14.53
N ALA A 8 7.47 -20.60 15.09
CA ALA A 8 6.18 -20.61 14.41
C ALA A 8 5.68 -19.19 14.21
N LEU A 9 6.50 -18.33 13.59
CA LEU A 9 5.96 -17.15 12.93
C LEU A 9 5.18 -17.69 11.72
N PRO A 10 3.85 -17.45 11.62
CA PRO A 10 3.07 -17.86 10.47
C PRO A 10 3.71 -17.24 9.22
N ASP A 11 4.18 -18.10 8.32
CA ASP A 11 4.82 -17.71 7.08
C ASP A 11 3.78 -16.98 6.23
N ILE A 12 3.80 -15.64 6.26
CA ILE A 12 2.90 -14.80 5.46
C ILE A 12 3.42 -14.89 4.03
N HIS A 13 3.01 -15.95 3.34
CA HIS A 13 3.15 -16.08 1.91
C HIS A 13 2.35 -14.94 1.28
N VAL A 14 3.02 -13.86 0.90
CA VAL A 14 2.44 -12.87 -0.01
C VAL A 14 2.14 -13.63 -1.29
N PRO A 15 0.87 -13.92 -1.62
CA PRO A 15 0.57 -14.77 -2.76
C PRO A 15 1.11 -14.07 -4.00
N TRP A 16 1.92 -14.78 -4.79
CA TRP A 16 2.64 -14.27 -5.95
C TRP A 16 1.74 -13.47 -6.92
N TYR A 17 0.44 -13.79 -6.96
CA TYR A 17 -0.59 -13.10 -7.73
C TYR A 17 -0.66 -11.58 -7.44
N LEU A 18 -0.49 -11.16 -6.17
CA LEU A 18 -0.58 -9.75 -5.80
C LEU A 18 0.57 -8.94 -6.39
N THR A 19 1.76 -9.54 -6.41
CA THR A 19 2.95 -8.92 -7.00
C THR A 19 2.79 -8.78 -8.51
N VAL A 20 2.29 -9.82 -9.18
CA VAL A 20 2.04 -9.80 -10.63
C VAL A 20 0.97 -8.78 -11.00
N LEU A 21 -0.14 -8.72 -10.25
CA LEU A 21 -1.19 -7.72 -10.46
C LEU A 21 -0.65 -6.30 -10.31
N ARG A 22 0.24 -6.05 -9.34
CA ARG A 22 0.86 -4.73 -9.15
C ARG A 22 1.75 -4.33 -10.33
N VAL A 23 2.60 -5.24 -10.81
CA VAL A 23 3.45 -4.99 -11.98
C VAL A 23 2.59 -4.72 -13.20
N PHE A 24 1.55 -5.53 -13.42
CA PHE A 24 0.60 -5.33 -14.52
C PHE A 24 -0.10 -3.96 -14.44
N ALA A 25 -0.58 -3.57 -13.26
CA ALA A 25 -1.20 -2.27 -13.05
C ALA A 25 -0.23 -1.11 -13.35
N TRP A 26 1.05 -1.27 -13.00
CA TRP A 26 2.08 -0.25 -13.30
C TRP A 26 2.38 -0.16 -14.80
N VAL A 27 2.49 -1.30 -15.49
CA VAL A 27 2.65 -1.34 -16.96
C VAL A 27 1.45 -0.70 -17.65
N LEU A 28 0.23 -1.04 -17.23
CA LEU A 28 -1.00 -0.43 -17.74
C LEU A 28 -1.01 1.08 -17.50
N TYR A 29 -0.62 1.53 -16.30
CA TYR A 29 -0.53 2.95 -15.98
C TYR A 29 0.43 3.69 -16.91
N VAL A 30 1.63 3.17 -17.12
CA VAL A 30 2.61 3.76 -18.06
C VAL A 30 2.05 3.79 -19.49
N TRP A 31 1.42 2.70 -19.93
CA TRP A 31 0.80 2.63 -21.25
C TRP A 31 -0.29 3.68 -21.45
N VAL A 32 -1.13 3.91 -20.44
CA VAL A 32 -2.17 4.96 -20.47
C VAL A 32 -1.54 6.36 -20.54
N ILE A 33 -0.51 6.64 -19.74
CA ILE A 33 0.17 7.95 -19.76
C ILE A 33 0.80 8.22 -21.13
N VAL A 34 1.47 7.24 -21.73
CA VAL A 34 2.01 7.36 -23.09
C VAL A 34 0.90 7.68 -24.10
N GLY A 35 -0.26 7.04 -23.96
CA GLY A 35 -1.45 7.33 -24.78
C GLY A 35 -1.93 8.76 -24.66
N ILE A 36 -2.07 9.27 -23.43
CA ILE A 36 -2.49 10.65 -23.16
C ILE A 36 -1.52 11.65 -23.81
N VAL A 37 -0.22 11.46 -23.61
CA VAL A 37 0.81 12.34 -24.19
C VAL A 37 0.76 12.30 -25.72
N ALA A 38 0.72 11.10 -26.31
CA ALA A 38 0.69 10.93 -27.76
C ALA A 38 -0.57 11.53 -28.41
N LEU A 39 -1.74 11.33 -27.80
CA LEU A 39 -3.01 11.91 -28.27
C LEU A 39 -3.02 13.44 -28.12
N THR A 40 -2.48 13.96 -27.03
CA THR A 40 -2.35 15.41 -26.83
C THR A 40 -1.48 16.00 -27.93
N LEU A 41 -0.28 15.46 -28.14
CA LEU A 41 0.61 15.91 -29.22
C LEU A 41 -0.05 15.79 -30.59
N ARG A 42 -0.79 14.70 -30.86
CA ARG A 42 -1.57 14.54 -32.10
C ARG A 42 -2.55 15.70 -32.31
N VAL A 43 -3.37 16.01 -31.30
CA VAL A 43 -4.36 17.10 -31.39
C VAL A 43 -3.66 18.43 -31.67
N PHE A 44 -2.56 18.72 -30.97
CA PHE A 44 -1.75 19.91 -31.23
C PHE A 44 -1.22 19.91 -32.67
N LEU A 45 -0.50 18.87 -33.10
CA LEU A 45 0.08 18.81 -34.44
C LEU A 45 -0.96 19.02 -35.55
N ILE A 46 -2.12 18.40 -35.45
CA ILE A 46 -3.18 18.55 -36.46
C ILE A 46 -3.83 19.93 -36.37
N LEU A 47 -4.04 20.47 -35.16
CA LEU A 47 -4.61 21.81 -34.97
C LEU A 47 -3.72 22.92 -35.57
N PHE A 48 -2.40 22.74 -35.49
CA PHE A 48 -1.41 23.66 -36.08
C PHE A 48 -1.11 23.35 -37.56
N GLY A 49 -1.78 22.39 -38.19
CA GLY A 49 -1.57 22.03 -39.60
C GLY A 49 -0.20 21.44 -39.90
N ALA A 50 0.38 20.70 -38.95
CA ALA A 50 1.69 20.08 -39.12
C ALA A 50 1.70 19.09 -40.30
N ASN A 51 2.79 19.08 -41.06
CA ASN A 51 2.98 18.13 -42.16
C ASN A 51 3.02 16.69 -41.62
N PRO A 52 2.09 15.79 -41.99
CA PRO A 52 2.06 14.42 -41.50
C PRO A 52 3.23 13.57 -42.00
N GLU A 53 3.95 14.01 -43.03
CA GLU A 53 5.16 13.33 -43.54
C GLU A 53 6.44 13.74 -42.80
N ALA A 54 6.38 14.82 -41.99
CA ALA A 54 7.52 15.21 -41.18
C ALA A 54 7.82 14.11 -40.14
N GLY A 55 9.08 13.69 -40.00
CA GLY A 55 9.45 12.52 -39.20
C GLY A 55 8.91 12.52 -37.76
N PHE A 56 8.95 13.66 -37.07
CA PHE A 56 8.37 13.80 -35.73
C PHE A 56 6.84 13.70 -35.72
N ALA A 57 6.17 14.38 -36.65
CA ALA A 57 4.71 14.33 -36.74
C ALA A 57 4.23 12.92 -37.10
N ALA A 58 4.83 12.30 -38.12
CA ALA A 58 4.56 10.92 -38.52
C ALA A 58 4.70 9.95 -37.34
N PHE A 59 5.76 10.11 -36.53
CA PHE A 59 5.96 9.31 -35.31
C PHE A 59 4.82 9.47 -34.32
N VAL A 60 4.44 10.71 -33.96
CA VAL A 60 3.34 10.98 -33.02
C VAL A 60 2.00 10.47 -33.57
N LEU A 61 1.70 10.72 -34.85
CA LEU A 61 0.49 10.26 -35.49
C LEU A 61 0.42 8.74 -35.53
N ARG A 62 1.55 8.03 -35.65
CA ARG A 62 1.63 6.56 -35.61
C ARG A 62 1.46 6.00 -34.21
N VAL A 63 2.15 6.55 -33.21
CA VAL A 63 2.06 6.10 -31.81
C VAL A 63 0.65 6.33 -31.25
N SER A 64 -0.03 7.39 -31.67
CA SER A 64 -1.41 7.68 -31.24
C SER A 64 -2.49 6.80 -31.92
N GLN A 65 -2.18 6.08 -33.02
CA GLN A 65 -3.18 5.27 -33.74
C GLN A 65 -3.89 4.22 -32.86
N PRO A 66 -3.19 3.37 -32.10
CA PRO A 66 -3.83 2.32 -31.33
C PRO A 66 -4.74 2.89 -30.23
N TYR A 67 -4.33 4.01 -29.64
CA TYR A 67 -5.11 4.69 -28.61
C TYR A 67 -6.41 5.31 -29.14
N MET A 68 -6.43 5.70 -30.41
CA MET A 68 -7.63 6.21 -31.09
C MET A 68 -8.59 5.12 -31.56
N GLN A 69 -8.08 3.92 -31.86
CA GLN A 69 -8.84 2.86 -32.51
C GLN A 69 -10.21 2.55 -31.86
N PRO A 70 -10.36 2.48 -30.52
CA PRO A 70 -11.66 2.23 -29.89
C PRO A 70 -12.65 3.40 -29.97
N PHE A 71 -12.19 4.63 -30.23
CA PHE A 71 -13.03 5.83 -30.25
C PHE A 71 -13.28 6.38 -31.66
N ARG A 72 -12.56 5.86 -32.66
CA ARG A 72 -12.53 6.39 -34.04
C ARG A 72 -13.92 6.46 -34.70
N ASP A 73 -14.77 5.49 -34.42
CA ASP A 73 -16.08 5.36 -35.06
C ASP A 73 -17.23 5.97 -34.23
N ILE A 74 -16.94 6.46 -33.02
CA ILE A 74 -17.92 7.13 -32.15
C ILE A 74 -18.17 8.55 -32.62
N PHE A 75 -17.13 9.26 -33.06
CA PHE A 75 -17.23 10.58 -33.68
C PHE A 75 -16.55 10.53 -35.05
N PRO A 76 -17.32 10.41 -36.16
CA PRO A 76 -16.76 10.43 -37.49
C PRO A 76 -15.93 11.71 -37.68
N PRO A 77 -14.67 11.63 -38.14
CA PRO A 77 -13.86 12.81 -38.35
C PRO A 77 -14.53 13.70 -39.39
N ARG A 78 -14.95 14.90 -38.97
CA ARG A 78 -15.50 15.91 -39.87
C ARG A 78 -14.33 16.74 -40.41
N PRO A 79 -14.19 16.92 -41.74
CA PRO A 79 -13.22 17.86 -42.28
C PRO A 79 -13.54 19.27 -41.78
N VAL A 80 -12.54 19.97 -41.25
CA VAL A 80 -12.66 21.38 -40.86
C VAL A 80 -11.77 22.18 -41.82
N GLY A 81 -12.27 22.39 -43.04
CA GLY A 81 -11.58 23.13 -44.11
C GLY A 81 -10.74 22.26 -45.06
N ASP A 82 -9.86 22.91 -45.84
CA ASP A 82 -9.05 22.30 -46.90
C ASP A 82 -7.77 21.59 -46.42
N THR A 83 -7.30 21.84 -45.19
CA THR A 83 -5.98 21.38 -44.71
C THR A 83 -5.97 20.81 -43.28
N GLY A 84 -7.03 20.96 -42.49
CA GLY A 84 -7.08 20.53 -41.09
C GLY A 84 -8.30 19.67 -40.75
N TYR A 85 -8.11 18.59 -40.01
CA TYR A 85 -9.19 17.79 -39.43
C TYR A 85 -9.23 18.02 -37.92
N PHE A 86 -10.32 18.54 -37.38
CA PHE A 86 -10.46 18.62 -35.93
C PHE A 86 -10.88 17.25 -35.37
N ASP A 87 -9.95 16.57 -34.70
CA ASP A 87 -10.14 15.21 -34.21
C ASP A 87 -10.84 15.19 -32.84
N VAL A 88 -12.17 15.33 -32.86
CA VAL A 88 -13.03 15.24 -31.66
C VAL A 88 -12.85 13.91 -30.94
N SER A 89 -12.65 12.82 -31.70
CA SER A 89 -12.37 11.49 -31.16
C SER A 89 -11.10 11.45 -30.34
N ALA A 90 -10.03 12.13 -30.77
CA ALA A 90 -8.79 12.23 -30.00
C ALA A 90 -8.96 13.02 -28.70
N MET A 91 -9.72 14.12 -28.71
CA MET A 91 -10.03 14.88 -27.48
C MET A 91 -10.84 14.02 -26.49
N PHE A 92 -11.85 13.31 -26.99
CA PHE A 92 -12.64 12.40 -26.17
C PHE A 92 -11.76 11.30 -25.56
N ALA A 93 -10.86 10.72 -26.36
CA ALA A 93 -9.90 9.72 -25.90
C ALA A 93 -9.02 10.26 -24.76
N ILE A 94 -8.51 11.49 -24.85
CA ILE A 94 -7.70 12.11 -23.77
C ILE A 94 -8.48 12.15 -22.45
N ILE A 95 -9.76 12.53 -22.50
CA ILE A 95 -10.62 12.59 -21.30
C ILE A 95 -10.80 11.19 -20.70
N ILE A 96 -11.16 10.20 -21.53
CA ILE A 96 -11.40 8.82 -21.07
C ILE A 96 -10.12 8.19 -20.51
N TYR A 97 -8.98 8.36 -21.18
CA TYR A 97 -7.71 7.87 -20.68
C TYR A 97 -7.27 8.60 -19.40
N GLY A 98 -7.59 9.90 -19.25
CA GLY A 98 -7.38 10.63 -18.00
C GLY A 98 -8.18 10.04 -16.82
N LEU A 99 -9.45 9.71 -17.05
CA LEU A 99 -10.29 9.02 -16.06
C LEU A 99 -9.73 7.63 -15.74
N LEU A 100 -9.30 6.88 -16.75
CA LEU A 100 -8.71 5.55 -16.57
C LEU A 100 -7.40 5.61 -15.77
N ALA A 101 -6.54 6.60 -16.03
CA ALA A 101 -5.32 6.83 -15.26
C ALA A 101 -5.64 7.12 -13.79
N GLY A 102 -6.65 7.93 -13.53
CA GLY A 102 -7.15 8.20 -12.17
C GLY A 102 -7.67 6.95 -11.48
N LEU A 103 -8.43 6.11 -12.19
CA LEU A 103 -8.96 4.84 -11.66
C LEU A 103 -7.83 3.87 -11.30
N VAL A 104 -6.83 3.71 -12.18
CA VAL A 104 -5.67 2.84 -11.94
C VAL A 104 -4.86 3.36 -10.75
N ALA A 105 -4.59 4.66 -10.67
CA ALA A 105 -3.90 5.27 -9.54
C ALA A 105 -4.67 5.07 -8.22
N ALA A 106 -5.99 5.26 -8.24
CA ALA A 106 -6.84 5.02 -7.08
C ALA A 106 -6.85 3.54 -6.66
N GLY A 107 -6.85 2.62 -7.61
CA GLY A 107 -6.74 1.17 -7.37
C GLY A 107 -5.42 0.80 -6.70
N ILE A 108 -4.29 1.30 -7.22
CA ILE A 108 -2.96 1.11 -6.62
C ILE A 108 -2.94 1.65 -5.18
N ALA A 109 -3.46 2.87 -4.97
CA ALA A 109 -3.54 3.47 -3.64
C ALA A 109 -4.48 2.71 -2.69
N ALA A 110 -5.59 2.16 -3.19
CA ALA A 110 -6.54 1.39 -2.40
C ALA A 110 -5.92 0.08 -1.88
N ILE A 111 -5.09 -0.57 -2.70
CA ILE A 111 -4.33 -1.76 -2.28
C ILE A 111 -3.37 -1.40 -1.14
N GLY A 112 -2.62 -0.29 -1.27
CA GLY A 112 -1.76 0.21 -0.19
C GLY A 112 -2.52 0.48 1.11
N ARG A 113 -3.69 1.12 1.02
CA ARG A 113 -4.57 1.36 2.19
C ARG A 113 -5.17 0.09 2.78
N ALA A 114 -5.46 -0.92 1.96
CA ALA A 114 -5.99 -2.20 2.43
C ALA A 114 -4.94 -2.98 3.23
N VAL A 115 -3.67 -2.94 2.81
CA VAL A 115 -2.55 -3.59 3.51
C VAL A 115 -2.31 -2.95 4.88
N MET A 116 -2.31 -1.61 4.96
CA MET A 116 -2.11 -0.88 6.23
C MET A 116 -3.24 -1.06 7.26
N ARG A 117 -4.43 -1.52 6.86
CA ARG A 117 -5.55 -1.74 7.81
C ARG A 117 -5.30 -2.93 8.75
N SER A 118 -4.38 -3.83 8.43
CA SER A 118 -4.08 -5.02 9.24
C SER A 118 -3.23 -4.71 10.49
N GLU A 119 -2.27 -3.80 10.39
CA GLU A 119 -1.28 -3.54 11.45
C GLU A 119 -1.86 -2.81 12.67
N ARG A 120 -2.88 -1.96 12.47
CA ARG A 120 -3.48 -1.19 13.58
C ARG A 120 -4.16 -2.09 14.62
N ARG A 121 -4.83 -3.16 14.17
CA ARG A 121 -5.48 -4.12 15.08
C ARG A 121 -4.45 -4.90 15.92
N GLN A 122 -3.35 -5.30 15.29
CA GLN A 122 -2.28 -6.02 15.99
C GLN A 122 -1.59 -5.15 17.04
N ARG A 123 -1.34 -3.85 16.75
CA ARG A 123 -0.76 -2.92 17.74
C ARG A 123 -1.66 -2.75 18.97
N ASP A 124 -2.97 -2.68 18.77
CA ASP A 124 -3.93 -2.55 19.87
C ASP A 124 -3.98 -3.85 20.70
N GLU A 125 -3.93 -5.01 20.05
CA GLU A 125 -3.86 -6.31 20.74
C GLU A 125 -2.57 -6.49 21.53
N LEU A 126 -1.42 -6.09 20.97
CA LEU A 126 -0.12 -6.11 21.66
C LEU A 126 -0.13 -5.18 22.87
N ALA A 127 -0.65 -3.95 22.72
CA ALA A 127 -0.79 -3.01 23.83
C ALA A 127 -1.65 -3.58 24.96
N ARG A 128 -2.77 -4.24 24.63
CA ARG A 128 -3.63 -4.91 25.62
C ARG A 128 -2.91 -6.06 26.33
N ARG A 129 -2.12 -6.87 25.61
CA ARG A 129 -1.34 -7.96 26.20
C ARG A 129 -0.28 -7.44 27.17
N VAL A 130 0.46 -6.40 26.80
CA VAL A 130 1.47 -5.79 27.67
C VAL A 130 0.84 -5.22 28.94
N LEU A 131 -0.36 -4.63 28.85
CA LEU A 131 -1.08 -4.16 30.03
C LEU A 131 -1.56 -5.30 30.93
N ALA A 132 -2.07 -6.40 30.35
CA ALA A 132 -2.49 -7.57 31.10
C ALA A 132 -1.33 -8.30 31.78
N GLU A 133 -0.18 -8.39 31.11
CA GLU A 133 1.04 -9.01 31.63
C GLU A 133 1.64 -8.17 32.77
N ARG A 134 1.65 -6.84 32.63
CA ARG A 134 2.05 -5.93 33.71
C ARG A 134 1.11 -6.02 34.91
N ALA A 135 -0.21 -6.02 34.68
CA ALA A 135 -1.18 -6.18 35.75
C ALA A 135 -1.02 -7.54 36.48
N GLY A 136 -0.71 -8.61 35.75
CA GLY A 136 -0.42 -9.92 36.33
C GLY A 136 0.90 -9.96 37.12
N SER A 137 1.95 -9.31 36.61
CA SER A 137 3.24 -9.14 37.29
C SER A 137 3.09 -8.36 38.60
N ASP A 138 2.35 -7.25 38.57
CA ASP A 138 2.11 -6.40 39.75
C ASP A 138 1.27 -7.15 40.79
N ALA A 139 0.27 -7.92 40.36
CA ALA A 139 -0.54 -8.77 41.24
C ALA A 139 0.27 -9.92 41.87
N ALA A 140 1.15 -10.56 41.10
CA ALA A 140 2.04 -11.62 41.59
C ALA A 140 3.06 -11.07 42.61
N THR A 141 3.59 -9.87 42.36
CA THR A 141 4.53 -9.18 43.26
C THR A 141 3.83 -8.75 44.56
N GLY A 142 2.59 -8.27 44.49
CA GLY A 142 1.78 -7.94 45.68
C GLY A 142 1.40 -9.15 46.54
N ALA A 143 1.08 -10.29 45.91
CA ALA A 143 0.72 -11.52 46.62
C ALA A 143 1.94 -12.18 47.32
N ALA A 144 3.13 -12.12 46.71
CA ALA A 144 4.37 -12.60 47.33
C ALA A 144 4.78 -11.77 48.56
N GLY A 145 4.40 -10.49 48.63
CA GLY A 145 4.63 -9.64 49.81
C GLY A 145 3.74 -9.93 51.01
N THR A 146 2.64 -10.68 50.83
CA THR A 146 1.62 -10.88 51.88
C THR A 146 1.68 -12.27 52.53
N THR A 147 2.48 -13.20 52.01
CA THR A 147 2.53 -14.61 52.48
C THR A 147 3.79 -14.99 53.27
N ALA A 148 4.55 -14.03 53.80
CA ALA A 148 5.57 -14.35 54.79
C ALA A 148 4.90 -14.95 56.05
N PRO A 149 5.23 -16.20 56.46
CA PRO A 149 4.74 -16.77 57.71
C PRO A 149 5.16 -15.85 58.87
N PRO A 150 4.35 -15.73 59.95
CA PRO A 150 4.76 -14.94 61.10
C PRO A 150 6.08 -15.54 61.61
N ALA A 151 7.15 -14.74 61.55
CA ALA A 151 8.42 -15.09 62.15
C ALA A 151 8.16 -15.40 63.62
N GLU A 152 8.26 -16.68 63.98
CA GLU A 152 8.20 -17.16 65.35
C GLU A 152 9.29 -16.42 66.13
N VAL A 153 8.86 -15.56 67.06
CA VAL A 153 9.73 -14.73 67.89
C VAL A 153 10.52 -15.68 68.79
N GLN A 154 11.71 -16.05 68.33
CA GLN A 154 12.65 -16.86 69.07
C GLN A 154 13.12 -16.05 70.29
N ALA A 155 12.62 -16.43 71.47
CA ALA A 155 13.00 -15.80 72.73
C ALA A 155 14.51 -15.99 72.99
N PRO A 156 15.24 -14.96 73.45
CA PRO A 156 16.67 -15.08 73.73
C PRO A 156 16.91 -16.08 74.87
N PRO A 157 17.99 -16.88 74.82
CA PRO A 157 18.29 -17.89 75.83
C PRO A 157 18.56 -17.24 77.20
N PRO A 158 18.20 -17.92 78.32
CA PRO A 158 18.43 -17.39 79.66
C PRO A 158 19.94 -17.26 79.93
N GLN A 159 20.37 -16.03 80.19
CA GLN A 159 21.73 -15.75 80.62
C GLN A 159 21.93 -16.26 82.07
N ALA A 160 22.80 -17.26 82.23
CA ALA A 160 23.26 -17.74 83.53
C ALA A 160 24.27 -16.71 84.10
N TRP A 161 23.99 -16.22 85.30
CA TRP A 161 24.88 -15.30 86.02
C TRP A 161 25.99 -16.11 86.71
N PRO A 162 27.25 -15.64 86.72
CA PRO A 162 28.34 -16.31 87.43
C PRO A 162 28.22 -16.15 88.95
N PRO A 163 28.72 -17.12 89.75
CA PRO A 163 28.67 -17.05 91.21
C PRO A 163 29.66 -16.01 91.75
N THR A 164 29.18 -15.09 92.57
CA THR A 164 30.01 -14.27 93.44
C THR A 164 30.21 -14.99 94.77
N SER A 165 31.48 -15.26 95.06
CA SER A 165 32.15 -15.63 96.33
C SER A 165 31.32 -15.69 97.61
#